data_AF-A0A9D6A0H2-F1
#
_entry.id   AF-A0A9D6A0H2-F1
#
_cell.length_a   1.000
_cell.length_b   1.000
_cell.length_c   1.000
_cell.angle_alpha   90.00
_cell.angle_beta   90.00
_cell.angle_gamma   90.00
#
_symmetry.space_group_name_H-M   'P 1'
#
loop_
_entity.id
_entity.type
_entity.pdbx_description
1 polymer ?
#
loop_
_entity_poly.entity_id
_entity_poly.type
_entity_poly.pdbx_seq_one_letter_code
_entity_poly.pdbx_strand_id
1 'polypeptide(L)'
;MKQLVPDIQRTAELVQEISAASNEQNIGAEQINKAISQLDQVIQQNAAAAEEMASTSEELTSQADKLQSAISFFKTGHTGSSGSVRKPETKHTPPPRIVFERKPLAKPARSIQLTHHNEHSVVKVSFDFSNARSKHLAWKSRLRDFLDGKESLTESQAVSHKDCDLGKWLYSKGISSFGHLPEMVKLEKIHEELHSIVKDIVRLKHSGNVSGAEEQFAHIGPMSQEIISLLTAIEKKVA
;
A
#
# COMPACT_ATOMS: atom_id res chain seq x y z
N MET A 1 -35.22 -10.51 -49.46
CA MET A 1 -33.82 -10.05 -49.29
C MET A 1 -33.68 -8.67 -48.62
N LYS A 2 -34.70 -8.14 -47.91
CA LYS A 2 -34.65 -6.80 -47.25
C LYS A 2 -34.35 -6.84 -45.73
N GLN A 3 -34.21 -8.02 -45.12
CA GLN A 3 -34.01 -8.18 -43.67
C GLN A 3 -32.61 -8.68 -43.29
N LEU A 4 -31.91 -9.37 -44.21
CA LEU A 4 -30.58 -9.94 -43.95
C LEU A 4 -29.51 -8.88 -43.64
N VAL A 5 -29.54 -7.75 -44.36
CA VAL A 5 -28.58 -6.65 -44.16
C VAL A 5 -28.78 -5.98 -42.79
N PRO A 6 -30.01 -5.63 -42.35
CA PRO A 6 -30.28 -5.19 -40.98
C PRO A 6 -29.81 -6.16 -39.90
N ASP A 7 -30.03 -7.48 -40.08
CA ASP A 7 -29.65 -8.49 -39.08
C ASP A 7 -28.13 -8.69 -38.97
N ILE A 8 -27.41 -8.59 -40.10
CA ILE A 8 -25.94 -8.59 -40.13
C ILE A 8 -25.40 -7.35 -39.40
N GLN A 9 -26.00 -6.18 -39.63
CA GLN A 9 -25.62 -4.94 -38.96
C GLN A 9 -25.77 -5.07 -37.43
N ARG A 10 -26.91 -5.62 -36.98
CA ARG A 10 -27.19 -5.83 -35.56
C ARG A 10 -26.26 -6.86 -34.91
N THR A 11 -25.91 -7.91 -35.65
CA THR A 11 -24.93 -8.91 -35.18
C THR A 11 -23.54 -8.28 -35.06
N ALA A 12 -23.14 -7.43 -36.01
CA ALA A 12 -21.87 -6.71 -35.94
C ALA A 12 -21.82 -5.73 -34.76
N GLU A 13 -22.91 -5.02 -34.48
CA GLU A 13 -23.05 -4.16 -33.30
C GLU A 13 -22.89 -4.96 -31.99
N LEU A 14 -23.59 -6.09 -31.86
CA LEU A 14 -23.47 -6.96 -30.70
C LEU A 14 -22.05 -7.50 -30.51
N VAL A 15 -21.35 -7.88 -31.60
CA VAL A 15 -19.95 -8.33 -31.53
C VAL A 15 -19.03 -7.20 -31.09
N GLN A 16 -19.29 -5.96 -31.52
CA GLN A 16 -18.53 -4.78 -31.04
C GLN A 16 -18.77 -4.53 -29.54
N GLU A 17 -20.02 -4.61 -29.08
CA GLU A 17 -20.35 -4.48 -27.65
C GLU A 17 -19.71 -5.59 -26.81
N ILE A 18 -19.77 -6.85 -27.27
CA ILE A 18 -19.11 -7.98 -26.61
C ILE A 18 -17.61 -7.77 -26.55
N SER A 19 -16.99 -7.27 -27.62
CA SER A 19 -15.55 -7.00 -27.66
C SER A 19 -15.16 -5.89 -26.68
N ALA A 20 -15.96 -4.82 -26.61
CA ALA A 20 -15.77 -3.74 -25.65
C ALA A 20 -15.92 -4.24 -24.20
N ALA A 21 -16.98 -5.00 -23.90
CA ALA A 21 -17.21 -5.60 -22.59
C ALA A 21 -16.10 -6.59 -22.20
N SER A 22 -15.60 -7.37 -23.17
CA SER A 22 -14.49 -8.32 -22.95
C SER A 22 -13.19 -7.59 -22.60
N ASN A 23 -12.92 -6.46 -23.26
CA ASN A 23 -11.78 -5.62 -22.93
C ASN A 23 -11.91 -5.01 -21.52
N GLU A 24 -13.10 -4.56 -21.13
CA GLU A 24 -13.37 -4.05 -19.78
C GLU A 24 -13.23 -5.14 -18.70
N GLN A 25 -13.71 -6.35 -18.97
CA GLN A 25 -13.50 -7.51 -18.09
C GLN A 25 -12.02 -7.87 -17.96
N ASN A 26 -11.24 -7.80 -19.04
CA ASN A 26 -9.80 -8.04 -18.98
C ASN A 26 -9.10 -7.01 -18.08
N ILE A 27 -9.46 -5.73 -18.22
CA ILE A 27 -8.99 -4.66 -17.33
C ILE A 27 -9.40 -4.95 -15.88
N GLY A 28 -10.65 -5.36 -15.65
CA GLY A 28 -11.14 -5.76 -14.32
C GLY A 28 -10.36 -6.93 -13.72
N ALA A 29 -10.06 -7.95 -14.51
CA ALA A 29 -9.27 -9.11 -14.09
C ALA A 29 -7.83 -8.72 -13.72
N GLU A 30 -7.21 -7.79 -14.44
CA GLU A 30 -5.90 -7.25 -14.06
C GLU A 30 -5.94 -6.50 -12.72
N GLN A 31 -7.00 -5.72 -12.46
CA GLN A 31 -7.17 -5.03 -11.17
C GLN A 31 -7.40 -6.02 -10.03
N ILE A 32 -8.20 -7.07 -10.24
CA ILE A 32 -8.40 -8.14 -9.26
C ILE A 32 -7.07 -8.83 -8.94
N ASN A 33 -6.27 -9.17 -9.95
CA ASN A 33 -4.96 -9.79 -9.73
C ASN A 33 -4.01 -8.88 -8.92
N LYS A 34 -4.00 -7.57 -9.22
CA LYS A 34 -3.23 -6.59 -8.43
C LYS A 34 -3.68 -6.54 -6.98
N ALA A 35 -5.00 -6.50 -6.73
CA ALA A 35 -5.56 -6.50 -5.38
C ALA A 35 -5.22 -7.79 -4.62
N ILE A 36 -5.29 -8.95 -5.27
CA ILE A 36 -4.89 -10.24 -4.68
C ILE A 36 -3.41 -10.23 -4.30
N SER A 37 -2.53 -9.71 -5.17
CA SER A 37 -1.10 -9.60 -4.86
C SER A 37 -0.84 -8.66 -3.68
N GLN A 38 -1.56 -7.56 -3.56
CA GLN A 38 -1.45 -6.65 -2.41
C GLN A 38 -1.95 -7.29 -1.12
N LEU A 39 -3.06 -8.03 -1.19
CA LEU A 39 -3.60 -8.77 -0.05
C LEU A 39 -2.61 -9.85 0.42
N ASP A 40 -1.95 -10.55 -0.50
CA ASP A 40 -0.89 -11.52 -0.15
C ASP A 40 0.28 -10.85 0.58
N GLN A 41 0.72 -9.67 0.13
CA GLN A 41 1.77 -8.91 0.84
C GLN A 41 1.35 -8.55 2.28
N VAL A 42 0.11 -8.10 2.47
CA VAL A 42 -0.43 -7.78 3.81
C VAL A 42 -0.53 -9.04 4.67
N ILE A 43 -0.95 -10.18 4.10
CA ILE A 43 -0.98 -11.47 4.80
C ILE A 43 0.42 -11.88 5.27
N GLN A 44 1.44 -11.77 4.41
CA GLN A 44 2.82 -12.07 4.79
C GLN A 44 3.35 -11.12 5.86
N GLN A 45 3.03 -9.83 5.77
CA GLN A 45 3.41 -8.84 6.78
C GLN A 45 2.74 -9.14 8.13
N ASN A 46 1.45 -9.47 8.13
CA ASN A 46 0.72 -9.85 9.34
C ASN A 46 1.29 -11.13 9.95
N ALA A 47 1.68 -12.11 9.14
CA ALA A 47 2.34 -13.32 9.62
C ALA A 47 3.69 -13.01 10.28
N ALA A 48 4.54 -12.20 9.63
CA ALA A 48 5.83 -11.79 10.20
C ALA A 48 5.67 -10.98 11.49
N ALA A 49 4.73 -10.04 11.52
CA ALA A 49 4.43 -9.26 12.72
C ALA A 49 3.91 -10.14 13.87
N ALA A 50 3.10 -11.16 13.56
CA ALA A 50 2.65 -12.13 14.56
C ALA A 50 3.79 -12.99 15.11
N GLU A 51 4.75 -13.38 14.26
CA GLU A 51 5.96 -14.11 14.70
C GLU A 51 6.85 -13.23 15.60
N GLU A 52 7.07 -11.96 15.24
CA GLU A 52 7.82 -11.00 16.06
C GLU A 52 7.13 -10.74 17.41
N MET A 53 5.80 -10.60 17.40
CA MET A 53 5.00 -10.42 18.62
C MET A 53 5.07 -11.65 19.54
N ALA A 54 5.04 -12.86 18.97
CA ALA A 54 5.20 -14.09 19.73
C ALA A 54 6.59 -14.17 20.38
N SER A 55 7.66 -13.91 19.63
CA SER A 55 9.03 -13.89 20.16
C SER A 55 9.22 -12.83 21.25
N THR A 56 8.64 -11.64 21.06
CA THR A 56 8.67 -10.57 22.06
C THR A 56 7.95 -11.00 23.34
N SER A 57 6.80 -11.69 23.22
CA SER A 57 6.04 -12.19 24.38
C SER A 57 6.80 -13.28 25.14
N GLU A 58 7.54 -14.14 24.45
CA GLU A 58 8.43 -15.14 25.07
C GLU A 58 9.58 -14.47 25.84
N GLU A 59 10.21 -13.44 25.26
CA GLU A 59 11.28 -12.68 25.92
C GLU A 59 10.76 -11.93 27.15
N LEU A 60 9.57 -11.29 27.06
CA LEU A 60 8.94 -10.64 28.20
C LEU A 60 8.61 -11.63 29.32
N THR A 61 8.17 -12.84 28.97
CA THR A 61 7.93 -13.92 29.94
C THR A 61 9.23 -14.33 30.64
N SER A 62 10.30 -14.53 29.89
CA SER A 62 11.64 -14.83 30.42
C SER A 62 12.15 -13.72 31.36
N GLN A 63 11.91 -12.45 31.02
CA GLN A 63 12.27 -11.32 31.88
C GLN A 63 11.43 -11.26 33.17
N ALA A 64 10.13 -11.56 33.09
CA ALA A 64 9.26 -11.65 34.26
C ALA A 64 9.71 -12.78 35.22
N ASP A 65 10.08 -13.95 34.69
CA ASP A 65 10.60 -15.06 35.48
C ASP A 65 11.93 -14.71 36.18
N LYS A 66 12.83 -14.01 35.47
CA LYS A 66 14.09 -13.50 36.06
C LYS A 66 13.81 -12.52 37.19
N LEU A 67 12.86 -11.60 37.02
CA LEU A 67 12.48 -10.62 38.04
C LEU A 67 11.85 -11.31 39.26
N GLN A 68 10.95 -12.27 39.05
CA GLN A 68 10.35 -13.05 40.14
C GLN A 68 11.43 -13.82 40.93
N SER A 69 12.39 -14.42 40.23
CA SER A 69 13.54 -15.10 40.84
C SER A 69 14.40 -14.14 41.66
N ALA A 70 14.69 -12.94 41.15
CA ALA A 70 15.47 -11.93 41.86
C ALA A 70 14.78 -11.45 43.15
N ILE A 71 13.44 -11.31 43.12
CA ILE A 71 12.65 -10.86 44.27
C ILE A 71 12.48 -11.99 45.31
N SER A 72 12.55 -13.26 44.90
CA SER A 72 12.35 -14.43 45.79
C SER A 72 13.31 -14.53 46.98
N PHE A 73 14.49 -13.89 46.90
CA PHE A 73 15.45 -13.82 48.01
C PHE A 73 14.94 -12.95 49.17
N PHE A 74 14.12 -11.94 48.88
CA PHE A 74 13.62 -11.02 49.91
C PHE A 74 12.51 -11.69 50.71
N LYS A 75 12.84 -12.16 51.92
CA LYS A 75 11.85 -12.55 52.93
C LYS A 75 11.14 -11.30 53.45
N THR A 76 9.98 -10.99 52.90
CA THR A 76 9.04 -10.06 53.53
C THR A 76 8.42 -10.79 54.72
N GLY A 77 8.85 -10.47 55.93
CA GLY A 77 8.39 -11.13 57.16
C GLY A 77 6.89 -10.98 57.35
N HIS A 78 6.10 -11.91 56.81
CA HIS A 78 4.74 -12.28 57.19
C HIS A 78 4.62 -13.79 56.97
N THR A 79 4.98 -14.55 57.99
CA THR A 79 4.68 -15.97 58.09
C THR A 79 3.20 -16.13 58.41
N GLY A 80 2.39 -16.29 57.36
CA GLY A 80 1.01 -16.77 57.42
C GLY A 80 0.90 -18.16 56.81
N SER A 81 1.14 -19.17 57.64
CA SER A 81 0.76 -20.60 57.55
C SER A 81 0.19 -21.18 56.24
N SER A 82 0.94 -22.16 55.72
CA SER A 82 0.50 -23.48 55.24
C SER A 82 -0.43 -23.61 54.03
N GLY A 83 0.12 -24.15 52.94
CA GLY A 83 -0.64 -24.69 51.82
C GLY A 83 0.26 -25.18 50.69
N SER A 84 0.77 -26.41 50.82
CA SER A 84 1.25 -27.30 49.75
C SER A 84 1.77 -26.64 48.45
N VAL A 85 3.08 -26.69 48.25
CA VAL A 85 3.72 -26.50 46.93
C VAL A 85 3.12 -27.50 45.94
N ARG A 86 2.09 -27.09 45.21
CA ARG A 86 1.75 -27.65 43.91
C ARG A 86 2.27 -26.68 42.87
N LYS A 87 3.37 -27.09 42.23
CA LYS A 87 3.83 -26.54 40.95
C LYS A 87 2.61 -26.46 40.03
N PRO A 88 2.20 -25.27 39.53
CA PRO A 88 1.29 -25.24 38.42
C PRO A 88 2.11 -25.66 37.20
N GLU A 89 1.97 -26.92 36.79
CA GLU A 89 2.12 -27.27 35.38
C GLU A 89 1.01 -26.52 34.64
N THR A 90 1.29 -25.28 34.25
CA THR A 90 0.54 -24.66 33.16
C THR A 90 0.94 -25.42 31.91
N LYS A 91 0.17 -26.48 31.62
CA LYS A 91 -0.01 -26.97 30.26
C LYS A 91 -0.62 -25.81 29.44
N HIS A 92 0.19 -24.84 29.06
CA HIS A 92 -0.11 -24.03 27.90
C HIS A 92 0.09 -24.95 26.71
N THR A 93 -0.97 -25.68 26.38
CA THR A 93 -1.22 -26.05 24.99
C THR A 93 -1.09 -24.75 24.18
N PRO A 94 -0.16 -24.68 23.22
CA PRO A 94 -0.12 -23.55 22.31
C PRO A 94 -1.51 -23.43 21.66
N PRO A 95 -2.03 -22.21 21.41
CA PRO A 95 -3.19 -22.06 20.55
C PRO A 95 -2.94 -22.85 19.26
N PRO A 96 -3.97 -23.50 18.67
CA PRO A 96 -3.77 -24.36 17.52
C PRO A 96 -3.01 -23.58 16.45
N ARG A 97 -1.76 -24.00 16.22
CA ARG A 97 -0.96 -23.48 15.13
C ARG A 97 -1.70 -23.90 13.87
N ILE A 98 -2.35 -22.95 13.21
CA ILE A 98 -2.88 -23.18 11.87
C ILE A 98 -1.65 -23.37 11.00
N VAL A 99 -1.26 -24.63 10.81
CA VAL A 99 -0.25 -25.03 9.85
C VAL A 99 -0.90 -24.85 8.49
N PHE A 100 -0.68 -23.70 7.87
CA PHE A 100 -0.86 -23.61 6.43
C PHE A 100 0.23 -24.50 5.81
N GLU A 101 -0.20 -25.65 5.31
CA GLU A 101 0.59 -26.59 4.53
C GLU A 101 1.28 -25.83 3.39
N ARG A 102 2.58 -25.54 3.56
CA ARG A 102 3.38 -24.94 2.50
C ARG A 102 3.69 -26.02 1.47
N LYS A 103 3.06 -25.93 0.30
CA LYS A 103 3.53 -26.62 -0.90
C LYS A 103 4.96 -26.14 -1.22
N PRO A 104 5.95 -27.03 -1.44
CA PRO A 104 7.34 -26.63 -1.56
C PRO A 104 7.61 -26.04 -2.95
N LEU A 105 8.11 -24.80 -3.01
CA LEU A 105 8.78 -24.27 -4.19
C LEU A 105 10.26 -23.99 -3.88
N ALA A 106 11.10 -24.31 -4.86
CA ALA A 106 12.52 -24.61 -4.76
C ALA A 106 13.41 -23.49 -4.21
N LYS A 107 14.48 -23.92 -3.51
CA LYS A 107 15.63 -23.10 -3.09
C LYS A 107 16.41 -22.59 -4.32
N PRO A 108 17.08 -21.44 -4.18
CA PRO A 108 18.45 -21.34 -4.64
C PRO A 108 19.41 -21.25 -3.44
N ALA A 109 20.51 -21.99 -3.54
CA ALA A 109 21.73 -21.87 -2.75
C ALA A 109 22.25 -20.41 -2.82
N ARG A 110 23.02 -19.85 -1.89
CA ARG A 110 24.12 -20.40 -1.09
C ARG A 110 24.46 -19.37 0.00
N SER A 111 24.82 -19.87 1.17
CA SER A 111 25.40 -19.15 2.30
C SER A 111 26.79 -18.60 1.98
N ILE A 112 27.06 -17.33 2.33
CA ILE A 112 28.37 -16.89 2.83
C ILE A 112 28.12 -16.07 4.09
N GLN A 113 28.55 -16.65 5.23
CA GLN A 113 28.68 -15.99 6.51
C GLN A 113 30.01 -15.24 6.51
N LEU A 114 30.02 -13.97 6.93
CA LEU A 114 31.21 -13.31 7.44
C LEU A 114 30.78 -12.35 8.56
N THR A 115 31.15 -12.75 9.77
CA THR A 115 31.04 -11.99 11.02
C THR A 115 32.08 -10.86 11.04
N HIS A 116 31.67 -9.61 11.28
CA HIS A 116 32.33 -8.72 12.24
C HIS A 116 31.52 -7.44 12.52
N HIS A 117 31.65 -6.94 13.76
CA HIS A 117 31.13 -5.71 14.33
C HIS A 117 31.30 -4.45 13.45
N ASN A 118 30.34 -3.51 13.50
CA ASN A 118 30.49 -2.23 14.22
C ASN A 118 29.22 -1.37 14.09
N GLU A 119 28.97 -0.56 15.12
CA GLU A 119 28.01 0.54 15.19
C GLU A 119 27.87 1.31 13.87
N HIS A 120 26.65 1.45 13.34
CA HIS A 120 26.20 2.65 12.64
C HIS A 120 24.67 2.67 12.61
N SER A 121 24.13 3.63 13.35
CA SER A 121 22.73 4.06 13.37
C SER A 121 22.21 4.34 11.95
N VAL A 122 21.41 3.42 11.39
CA VAL A 122 20.65 3.69 10.16
C VAL A 122 19.25 4.15 10.58
N VAL A 123 19.05 5.46 10.61
CA VAL A 123 17.72 6.07 10.69
C VAL A 123 16.98 5.67 9.42
N LYS A 124 16.17 4.62 9.51
CA LYS A 124 15.31 4.10 8.44
C LYS A 124 14.37 5.22 8.01
N VAL A 125 14.57 5.78 6.81
CA VAL A 125 13.67 6.78 6.22
C VAL A 125 12.36 6.07 5.87
N SER A 126 11.42 5.97 6.82
CA SER A 126 10.11 5.37 6.58
C SER A 126 9.21 6.37 5.86
N PHE A 127 9.46 6.61 4.57
CA PHE A 127 8.41 7.12 3.70
C PHE A 127 7.59 5.92 3.20
N ASP A 128 6.30 5.97 3.43
CA ASP A 128 5.39 4.92 2.98
C ASP A 128 5.01 5.15 1.51
N PHE A 129 5.87 4.66 0.62
CA PHE A 129 5.64 4.67 -0.83
C PHE A 129 4.35 3.93 -1.23
N SER A 130 3.92 2.93 -0.44
CA SER A 130 2.67 2.21 -0.68
C SER A 130 1.44 3.09 -0.40
N ASN A 131 1.45 3.85 0.70
CA ASN A 131 0.41 4.82 1.02
C ASN A 131 0.36 5.97 -0.01
N ALA A 132 1.50 6.48 -0.44
CA ALA A 132 1.56 7.54 -1.47
C ALA A 132 0.95 7.09 -2.81
N ARG A 133 1.25 5.87 -3.26
CA ARG A 133 0.66 5.26 -4.46
C ARG A 133 -0.85 5.04 -4.31
N SER A 134 -1.28 4.54 -3.15
CA SER A 134 -2.70 4.29 -2.86
C SER A 134 -3.54 5.56 -2.88
N LYS A 135 -3.03 6.66 -2.31
CA LYS A 135 -3.72 7.96 -2.32
C LYS A 135 -3.86 8.54 -3.73
N HIS A 136 -2.85 8.38 -4.58
CA HIS A 136 -2.94 8.81 -5.99
C HIS A 136 -4.00 8.03 -6.78
N LEU A 137 -4.11 6.72 -6.54
CA LEU A 137 -5.15 5.89 -7.15
C LEU A 137 -6.55 6.30 -6.67
N ALA A 138 -6.73 6.49 -5.36
CA ALA A 138 -8.01 6.90 -4.77
C ALA A 138 -8.48 8.27 -5.27
N TRP A 139 -7.55 9.20 -5.47
CA TRP A 139 -7.88 10.55 -5.89
C TRP A 139 -8.40 10.62 -7.34
N LYS A 140 -7.96 9.74 -8.24
CA LYS A 140 -8.55 9.63 -9.59
C LYS A 140 -10.04 9.26 -9.54
N SER A 141 -10.41 8.35 -8.63
CA SER A 141 -11.82 7.98 -8.42
C SER A 141 -12.62 9.18 -7.95
N ARG A 142 -12.09 9.94 -6.99
CA ARG A 142 -12.74 11.15 -6.48
C ARG A 142 -12.98 12.21 -7.56
N LEU A 143 -12.01 12.39 -8.45
CA LEU A 143 -12.15 13.32 -9.58
C LEU A 143 -13.22 12.84 -10.58
N ARG A 144 -13.36 11.52 -10.79
CA ARG A 144 -14.45 10.95 -11.59
C ARG A 144 -15.81 11.18 -10.93
N ASP A 145 -15.93 10.93 -9.63
CA ASP A 145 -17.18 11.13 -8.89
C ASP A 145 -17.62 12.60 -8.91
N PHE A 146 -16.66 13.53 -8.89
CA PHE A 146 -16.92 14.96 -9.11
C PHE A 146 -17.44 15.27 -10.52
N LEU A 147 -16.84 14.70 -11.56
CA LEU A 147 -17.31 14.87 -12.94
C LEU A 147 -18.71 14.27 -13.15
N ASP A 148 -19.02 13.16 -12.48
CA ASP A 148 -20.33 12.52 -12.49
C ASP A 148 -21.39 13.26 -11.65
N GLY A 149 -20.99 14.28 -10.86
CA GLY A 149 -21.88 15.03 -9.98
C GLY A 149 -22.27 14.28 -8.69
N LYS A 150 -21.57 13.19 -8.35
CA LYS A 150 -21.77 12.40 -7.12
C LYS A 150 -21.09 13.03 -5.91
N GLU A 151 -20.09 13.87 -6.13
CA GLU A 151 -19.35 14.57 -5.08
C GLU A 151 -19.08 16.03 -5.49
N SER A 152 -19.03 16.95 -4.53
CA SER A 152 -18.57 18.33 -4.77
C SER A 152 -17.08 18.43 -4.45
N LEU A 153 -16.28 18.87 -5.41
CA LEU A 153 -14.86 19.19 -5.22
C LEU A 153 -14.69 20.71 -5.37
N THR A 154 -14.27 21.40 -4.32
CA THR A 154 -14.00 22.85 -4.42
C THR A 154 -12.63 23.10 -5.06
N GLU A 155 -12.43 24.26 -5.69
CA GLU A 155 -11.11 24.66 -6.24
C GLU A 155 -10.03 24.72 -5.13
N SER A 156 -10.42 24.96 -3.87
CA SER A 156 -9.55 24.86 -2.70
C SER A 156 -9.21 23.41 -2.28
N GLN A 157 -10.07 22.44 -2.60
CA GLN A 157 -9.84 21.00 -2.40
C GLN A 157 -9.06 20.36 -3.56
N ALA A 158 -9.00 21.00 -4.72
CA ALA A 158 -7.96 20.80 -5.73
C ALA A 158 -6.64 21.41 -5.24
N VAL A 159 -6.18 20.92 -4.09
CA VAL A 159 -5.04 21.42 -3.30
C VAL A 159 -3.78 21.53 -4.17
N SER A 160 -2.96 22.54 -3.86
CA SER A 160 -1.62 22.78 -4.45
C SER A 160 -0.77 21.51 -4.54
N HIS A 161 0.07 21.40 -5.56
CA HIS A 161 1.07 20.32 -5.69
C HIS A 161 2.06 20.28 -4.52
N LYS A 162 2.11 21.31 -3.66
CA LYS A 162 2.94 21.32 -2.43
C LYS A 162 2.20 20.90 -1.17
N ASP A 163 0.88 21.02 -1.17
CA ASP A 163 0.04 20.84 0.02
C ASP A 163 -0.63 19.45 0.05
N CYS A 164 -0.55 18.68 -1.05
CA CYS A 164 -0.92 17.28 -1.06
C CYS A 164 0.11 16.43 -0.28
N ASP A 165 -0.27 15.22 0.14
CA ASP A 165 0.61 14.37 0.98
C ASP A 165 1.93 14.01 0.31
N LEU A 166 1.92 13.80 -1.01
CA LEU A 166 3.15 13.58 -1.79
C LEU A 166 3.98 14.85 -1.88
N GLY A 167 3.35 16.00 -2.16
CA GLY A 167 4.01 17.31 -2.20
C GLY A 167 4.70 17.67 -0.89
N LYS A 168 3.99 17.52 0.23
CA LYS A 168 4.53 17.74 1.58
C LYS A 168 5.80 16.92 1.82
N TRP A 169 5.81 15.66 1.39
CA TRP A 169 7.00 14.82 1.48
C TRP A 169 8.10 15.23 0.50
N LEU A 170 7.73 15.47 -0.76
CA LEU A 170 8.65 15.81 -1.85
C LEU A 170 9.47 17.05 -1.50
N TYR A 171 8.81 18.11 -1.01
CA TYR A 171 9.44 19.39 -0.66
C TYR A 171 10.04 19.44 0.74
N SER A 172 9.69 18.53 1.67
CA SER A 172 10.32 18.48 2.99
C SER A 172 11.59 17.63 3.02
N LYS A 173 11.54 16.43 2.40
CA LYS A 173 12.59 15.41 2.53
C LYS A 173 12.98 14.78 1.21
N GLY A 174 12.03 14.60 0.28
CA GLY A 174 12.25 13.91 -0.99
C GLY A 174 13.36 14.54 -1.84
N ILE A 175 13.22 15.83 -2.19
CA ILE A 175 14.20 16.56 -3.03
C ILE A 175 15.55 16.67 -2.31
N SER A 176 15.54 16.94 -0.99
CA SER A 176 16.74 17.10 -0.18
C SER A 176 17.58 15.81 -0.11
N SER A 177 16.93 14.65 -0.05
CA SER A 177 17.61 13.34 0.08
C SER A 177 17.86 12.65 -1.27
N PHE A 178 16.97 12.85 -2.24
CA PHE A 178 16.94 12.05 -3.48
C PHE A 178 16.84 12.90 -4.75
N GLY A 179 16.93 14.23 -4.66
CA GLY A 179 16.78 15.14 -5.82
C GLY A 179 17.83 14.96 -6.91
N HIS A 180 18.93 14.26 -6.64
CA HIS A 180 19.93 13.89 -7.65
C HIS A 180 19.46 12.74 -8.56
N LEU A 181 18.44 11.98 -8.16
CA LEU A 181 17.90 10.90 -8.96
C LEU A 181 17.07 11.48 -10.12
N PRO A 182 17.31 11.05 -11.37
CA PRO A 182 16.53 11.54 -12.52
C PRO A 182 15.04 11.20 -12.39
N GLU A 183 14.70 10.12 -11.69
CA GLU A 183 13.31 9.76 -11.39
C GLU A 183 12.61 10.78 -10.48
N MET A 184 13.34 11.39 -9.53
CA MET A 184 12.78 12.38 -8.61
C MET A 184 12.49 13.71 -9.32
N VAL A 185 13.39 14.16 -10.18
CA VAL A 185 13.18 15.36 -11.01
C VAL A 185 11.99 15.17 -11.95
N LYS A 186 11.88 13.97 -12.54
CA LYS A 186 10.75 13.63 -13.42
C LYS A 186 9.43 13.53 -12.65
N LEU A 187 9.46 12.97 -11.45
CA LEU A 187 8.30 12.86 -10.56
C LEU A 187 7.75 14.24 -10.20
N GLU A 188 8.62 15.18 -9.82
CA GLU A 188 8.21 16.55 -9.49
C GLU A 188 7.48 17.21 -10.66
N LYS A 189 8.05 17.14 -11.87
CA LYS A 189 7.49 17.76 -13.06
C LYS A 189 6.10 17.21 -13.42
N ILE A 190 5.96 15.89 -13.46
CA ILE A 190 4.69 15.24 -13.83
C ILE A 190 3.63 15.49 -12.74
N HIS A 191 4.05 15.51 -11.48
CA HIS A 191 3.15 15.81 -10.37
C HIS A 191 2.62 17.25 -10.42
N GLU A 192 3.47 18.23 -10.72
CA GLU A 192 3.05 19.61 -10.94
C GLU A 192 2.07 19.74 -12.10
N GLU A 193 2.38 19.11 -13.24
CA GLU A 193 1.53 19.12 -14.43
C GLU A 193 0.16 18.48 -14.16
N LEU A 194 0.12 17.38 -13.41
CA LEU A 194 -1.11 16.71 -13.01
C LEU A 194 -2.00 17.66 -12.19
N HIS A 195 -1.42 18.38 -11.23
CA HIS A 195 -2.17 19.36 -10.46
C HIS A 195 -2.65 20.56 -11.29
N SER A 196 -1.93 20.94 -12.35
CA SER A 196 -2.40 21.98 -13.29
C SER A 196 -3.66 21.54 -14.02
N ILE A 197 -3.62 20.35 -14.64
CA ILE A 197 -4.76 19.79 -15.39
C ILE A 197 -6.00 19.66 -14.51
N VAL A 198 -5.82 19.27 -13.25
CA VAL A 198 -6.93 19.14 -12.29
C VAL A 198 -7.63 20.45 -12.03
N LYS A 199 -6.87 21.53 -11.84
CA LYS A 199 -7.44 22.85 -11.64
C LYS A 199 -8.25 23.26 -12.86
N ASP A 200 -7.76 22.94 -14.06
CA ASP A 200 -8.46 23.22 -15.31
C ASP A 200 -9.74 22.39 -15.43
N ILE A 201 -9.72 21.10 -15.07
CA ILE A 201 -10.92 20.24 -15.00
C ILE A 201 -11.98 20.83 -14.07
N VAL A 202 -11.59 21.24 -12.86
CA VAL A 202 -12.51 21.83 -11.87
C VAL A 202 -13.11 23.15 -12.40
N ARG A 203 -12.30 24.01 -13.02
CA ARG A 203 -12.77 25.26 -13.65
C ARG A 203 -13.70 25.03 -14.83
N LEU A 204 -13.39 24.05 -15.68
CA LEU A 204 -14.23 23.67 -16.83
C LEU A 204 -15.57 23.11 -16.36
N LYS A 205 -15.58 22.28 -15.32
CA LYS A 205 -16.81 21.76 -14.71
C LYS A 205 -17.67 22.87 -14.10
N HIS A 206 -17.06 23.79 -13.35
CA HIS A 206 -17.78 24.93 -12.76
C HIS A 206 -18.31 25.93 -13.80
N SER A 207 -17.64 26.09 -14.94
CA SER A 207 -18.12 26.93 -16.05
C SER A 207 -19.19 26.24 -16.92
N GLY A 208 -19.58 25.01 -16.61
CA GLY A 208 -20.58 24.23 -17.35
C GLY A 208 -20.02 23.50 -18.58
N ASN A 209 -18.74 23.64 -18.89
CA ASN A 209 -18.07 22.94 -19.99
C ASN A 209 -17.63 21.53 -19.55
N VAL A 210 -18.59 20.62 -19.42
CA VAL A 210 -18.34 19.22 -19.03
C VAL A 210 -17.50 18.47 -20.07
N SER A 211 -17.73 18.73 -21.36
CA SER A 211 -16.99 18.07 -22.44
C SER A 211 -15.49 18.38 -22.41
N GLY A 212 -15.12 19.65 -22.20
CA GLY A 212 -13.72 20.03 -22.04
C GLY A 212 -13.09 19.44 -20.76
N ALA A 213 -13.87 19.31 -19.68
CA ALA A 213 -13.40 18.68 -18.45
C ALA A 213 -13.12 17.18 -18.64
N GLU A 214 -13.96 16.47 -19.42
CA GLU A 214 -13.76 15.06 -19.77
C GLU A 214 -12.54 14.84 -20.68
N GLU A 215 -12.30 15.74 -21.64
CA GLU A 215 -11.09 15.72 -22.49
C GLU A 215 -9.81 15.86 -21.66
N GLN A 216 -9.80 16.80 -20.72
CA GLN A 216 -8.67 16.96 -19.79
C GLN A 216 -8.53 15.77 -18.84
N PHE A 217 -9.64 15.18 -18.38
CA PHE A 217 -9.63 13.99 -17.53
C PHE A 217 -8.97 12.78 -18.19
N ALA A 218 -9.11 12.62 -19.52
CA ALA A 218 -8.46 11.54 -20.26
C ALA A 218 -6.92 11.54 -20.10
N HIS A 219 -6.32 12.71 -19.92
CA HIS A 219 -4.87 12.89 -19.75
C HIS A 219 -4.37 12.50 -18.34
N ILE A 220 -5.25 12.47 -17.33
CA ILE A 220 -4.88 12.12 -15.94
C ILE A 220 -4.48 10.64 -15.82
N GLY A 221 -5.10 9.75 -16.61
CA GLY A 221 -4.86 8.31 -16.56
C GLY A 221 -3.39 7.93 -16.79
N PRO A 222 -2.81 8.28 -17.95
CA PRO A 222 -1.41 8.04 -18.26
C PRO A 222 -0.44 8.65 -17.24
N MET A 223 -0.67 9.90 -16.83
CA MET A 223 0.19 10.60 -15.86
C MET A 223 0.20 9.93 -14.49
N SER A 224 -0.97 9.48 -14.02
CA SER A 224 -1.10 8.76 -12.75
C SER A 224 -0.30 7.45 -12.76
N GLN A 225 -0.33 6.70 -13.87
CA GLN A 225 0.48 5.49 -14.03
C GLN A 225 1.98 5.80 -14.03
N GLU A 226 2.38 6.89 -14.68
CA GLU A 226 3.77 7.31 -14.71
C GLU A 226 4.29 7.72 -13.32
N ILE A 227 3.49 8.46 -12.54
CA ILE A 227 3.80 8.78 -11.14
C ILE A 227 4.00 7.51 -10.31
N ILE A 228 3.10 6.52 -10.42
CA ILE A 228 3.20 5.25 -9.70
C ILE A 228 4.47 4.48 -10.09
N SER A 229 4.79 4.46 -11.38
CA SER A 229 6.01 3.84 -11.90
C SER A 229 7.27 4.50 -11.34
N LEU A 230 7.30 5.85 -11.32
CA LEU A 230 8.43 6.61 -10.77
C LEU A 230 8.58 6.38 -9.27
N LEU A 231 7.49 6.42 -8.50
CA LEU A 231 7.50 6.12 -7.07
C LEU A 231 8.04 4.70 -6.80
N THR A 232 7.65 3.72 -7.61
CA THR A 232 8.15 2.34 -7.49
C THR A 232 9.65 2.24 -7.84
N ALA A 233 10.10 2.98 -8.86
CA ALA A 233 11.51 3.03 -9.23
C ALA A 233 12.38 3.70 -8.15
N ILE A 234 11.87 4.77 -7.54
CA ILE A 234 12.52 5.46 -6.43
C ILE A 234 12.57 4.54 -5.20
N GLU A 235 11.47 3.89 -4.84
CA GLU A 235 11.40 2.92 -3.73
C GLU A 235 12.49 1.84 -3.88
N LYS A 236 12.63 1.26 -5.08
CA LYS A 236 13.66 0.24 -5.36
C LYS A 236 15.10 0.76 -5.23
N LYS A 237 15.34 2.05 -5.45
CA LYS A 237 16.68 2.65 -5.35
C LYS A 237 17.02 3.11 -3.93
N VAL A 238 16.00 3.32 -3.10
CA VAL A 238 16.11 3.89 -1.76
C VAL A 238 15.94 2.84 -0.65
N ALA A 239 15.26 1.73 -0.94
CA ALA A 239 15.14 0.55 -0.07
C ALA A 239 16.40 -0.33 -0.09
#